data_AF-A0A0S4JM33-F1
#
_entry.id   AF-A0A0S4JM33-F1
#
_cell.length_a   1.000
_cell.length_b   1.000
_cell.length_c   1.000
_cell.angle_alpha   90.00
_cell.angle_beta   90.00
_cell.angle_gamma   90.00
#
_symmetry.space_group_name_H-M   'P 1'
#
loop_
_entity.id
_entity.type
_entity.pdbx_description
1 polymer ?
#
loop_
_entity_poly.entity_id
_entity_poly.type
_entity_poly.pdbx_seq_one_letter_code
_entity_poly.pdbx_strand_id
1 'polypeptide(L)'
;MIKITIAVLLAVAAGTAVAQQAEFVAGMLSTVPSGYALASLADLQSADFLNQYNSVGINYVQPFASGALCCAVSVQEGFLSIGPSDSYSNYLQPFLNGAATCTSGSQPTDTTFGIPLSAFGPYEGMWISNLTTKEQAGFRVTGVTPTGANFNECGFSEAATTAIFRAISPQYIVQIVGTGFPVPSGYAVAALADLQSAAFQTVYNKAGGVVMTASDTASYCCILSVSEGFVGYNDAVGISPLGLFSESFDRVECGIGQDRQLVYIGTSFGGPNTGLVFDTFNASVTSLLGTFSPQNSTFCHGVPASQTLLKRVSTSKYIVQVVGTNYPAPPASQYTVASIADVQSQD
;
A
#
# COMPACT_ATOMS: atom_id res chain seq x y z
N MET A 1 44.71 -13.36 40.75
CA MET A 1 43.88 -12.47 39.92
C MET A 1 43.45 -13.24 38.68
N ILE A 2 42.22 -13.76 38.67
CA ILE A 2 41.65 -14.50 37.54
C ILE A 2 40.95 -13.47 36.66
N LYS A 3 41.43 -13.28 35.42
CA LYS A 3 40.78 -12.44 34.41
C LYS A 3 39.61 -13.24 33.83
N ILE A 4 38.39 -12.83 34.15
CA ILE A 4 37.17 -13.34 33.50
C ILE A 4 37.00 -12.55 32.20
N THR A 5 37.27 -13.19 31.08
CA THR A 5 37.02 -12.64 29.75
C THR A 5 35.56 -12.91 29.41
N ILE A 6 34.71 -11.89 29.50
CA ILE A 6 33.32 -11.96 29.04
C ILE A 6 33.36 -11.90 27.51
N ALA A 7 33.21 -13.06 26.87
CA ALA A 7 32.93 -13.14 25.45
C ALA A 7 31.46 -12.77 25.23
N VAL A 8 31.22 -11.53 24.83
CA VAL A 8 29.90 -11.10 24.35
C VAL A 8 29.71 -11.73 22.97
N LEU A 9 28.92 -12.79 22.91
CA LEU A 9 28.40 -13.31 21.65
C LEU A 9 27.42 -12.25 21.10
N LEU A 10 27.88 -11.39 20.20
CA LEU A 10 27.00 -10.58 19.36
C LEU A 10 26.34 -11.53 18.37
N ALA A 11 25.18 -12.06 18.75
CA ALA A 11 24.26 -12.64 17.80
C ALA A 11 23.75 -11.50 16.91
N VAL A 12 24.36 -11.34 15.74
CA VAL A 12 23.81 -10.53 14.65
C VAL A 12 22.59 -11.31 14.17
N ALA A 13 21.43 -11.06 14.78
CA ALA A 13 20.17 -11.44 14.18
C ALA A 13 20.08 -10.65 12.87
N ALA A 14 20.19 -11.36 11.75
CA ALA A 14 19.89 -10.82 10.44
C ALA A 14 18.40 -10.50 10.42
N GLY A 15 18.03 -9.32 10.92
CA GLY A 15 16.69 -8.80 10.78
C GLY A 15 16.41 -8.70 9.29
N THR A 16 15.49 -9.52 8.79
CA THR A 16 14.94 -9.31 7.47
C THR A 16 14.12 -8.03 7.56
N ALA A 17 14.72 -6.91 7.14
CA ALA A 17 14.01 -5.65 6.99
C ALA A 17 12.75 -5.92 6.16
N VAL A 18 11.58 -5.82 6.81
CA VAL A 18 10.31 -6.01 6.13
C VAL A 18 10.12 -4.77 5.24
N ALA A 19 10.24 -4.96 3.93
CA ALA A 19 10.31 -3.88 2.97
C ALA A 19 9.06 -2.97 3.07
N GLN A 20 9.29 -1.67 3.27
CA GLN A 20 8.28 -0.62 3.21
C GLN A 20 7.53 -0.71 1.87
N GLN A 21 6.21 -0.88 1.91
CA GLN A 21 5.40 -0.95 0.69
C GLN A 21 5.32 0.45 0.07
N ALA A 22 6.00 0.66 -1.06
CA ALA A 22 5.96 1.91 -1.81
C ALA A 22 4.54 2.20 -2.33
N GLU A 23 4.11 3.47 -2.35
CA GLU A 23 2.78 3.83 -2.85
C GLU A 23 2.67 3.60 -4.36
N PHE A 24 3.75 3.84 -5.11
CA PHE A 24 3.85 3.58 -6.53
C PHE A 24 5.00 2.64 -6.84
N VAL A 25 4.78 1.70 -7.74
CA VAL A 25 5.81 0.78 -8.23
C VAL A 25 5.66 0.59 -9.73
N ALA A 26 6.74 0.16 -10.39
CA ALA A 26 6.65 -0.31 -11.76
C ALA A 26 6.79 -1.83 -11.86
N GLY A 27 6.23 -2.39 -12.92
CA GLY A 27 6.32 -3.81 -13.23
C GLY A 27 5.88 -4.09 -14.65
N MET A 28 5.53 -5.35 -14.91
CA MET A 28 4.97 -5.80 -16.18
C MET A 28 3.44 -5.80 -16.09
N LEU A 29 2.76 -5.26 -17.10
CA LEU A 29 1.30 -5.20 -17.19
C LEU A 29 0.65 -6.60 -17.10
N SER A 30 1.33 -7.62 -17.62
CA SER A 30 0.90 -9.02 -17.53
C SER A 30 0.96 -9.60 -16.11
N THR A 31 1.58 -8.90 -15.16
CA THR A 31 1.76 -9.36 -13.77
C THR A 31 1.55 -8.20 -12.81
N VAL A 32 0.29 -7.97 -12.43
CA VAL A 32 -0.08 -6.98 -11.42
C VAL A 32 0.44 -7.43 -10.05
N PRO A 33 1.31 -6.64 -9.37
CA PRO A 33 1.82 -7.00 -8.05
C PRO A 33 0.70 -7.10 -7.01
N SER A 34 0.82 -8.05 -6.07
CA SER A 34 -0.15 -8.21 -4.99
C SER A 34 -0.25 -6.92 -4.15
N GLY A 35 -1.47 -6.46 -3.87
CA GLY A 35 -1.71 -5.22 -3.12
C GLY A 35 -1.67 -3.95 -3.96
N TYR A 36 -1.51 -4.07 -5.29
CA TYR A 36 -1.51 -2.94 -6.21
C TYR A 36 -2.59 -3.06 -7.29
N ALA A 37 -2.98 -1.91 -7.84
CA ALA A 37 -3.80 -1.78 -9.04
C ALA A 37 -3.04 -0.97 -10.08
N LEU A 38 -3.42 -1.10 -11.34
CA LEU A 38 -2.86 -0.26 -12.42
C LEU A 38 -3.17 1.21 -12.09
N ALA A 39 -2.13 2.06 -12.04
CA ALA A 39 -2.29 3.47 -11.72
C ALA A 39 -3.02 4.18 -12.86
N SER A 40 -3.82 5.18 -12.54
CA SER A 40 -4.48 6.08 -13.50
C SER A 40 -3.60 7.29 -13.84
N LEU A 41 -3.96 8.03 -14.90
CA LEU A 41 -3.36 9.33 -15.17
C LEU A 41 -3.55 10.29 -13.98
N ALA A 42 -4.72 10.27 -13.36
CA ALA A 42 -5.01 11.10 -12.20
C ALA A 42 -4.08 10.77 -11.02
N ASP A 43 -3.75 9.50 -10.81
CA ASP A 43 -2.80 9.08 -9.79
C ASP A 43 -1.40 9.62 -10.08
N LEU A 44 -0.95 9.53 -11.34
CA LEU A 44 0.34 10.09 -11.76
C LEU A 44 0.38 11.62 -11.70
N GLN A 45 -0.78 12.28 -11.72
CA GLN A 45 -0.93 13.73 -11.56
C GLN A 45 -1.10 14.18 -10.11
N SER A 46 -1.05 13.25 -9.15
CA SER A 46 -1.20 13.53 -7.72
C SER A 46 0.09 14.05 -7.08
N ALA A 47 -0.07 14.76 -5.95
CA ALA A 47 1.07 15.16 -5.12
C ALA A 47 1.82 13.95 -4.54
N ASP A 48 1.11 12.86 -4.26
CA ASP A 48 1.70 11.63 -3.70
C ASP A 48 2.70 11.00 -4.69
N PHE A 49 2.30 10.89 -5.96
CA PHE A 49 3.20 10.41 -7.01
C PHE A 49 4.43 11.33 -7.18
N LEU A 50 4.21 12.64 -7.21
CA LEU A 50 5.28 13.64 -7.34
C LEU A 50 6.31 13.50 -6.20
N ASN A 51 5.83 13.37 -4.96
CA ASN A 51 6.67 13.26 -3.78
C ASN A 51 7.49 11.97 -3.78
N GLN A 52 6.86 10.83 -4.11
CA GLN A 52 7.58 9.57 -4.15
C GLN A 52 8.57 9.51 -5.31
N TYR A 53 8.17 9.94 -6.51
CA TYR A 53 9.04 9.97 -7.68
C TYR A 53 10.31 10.77 -7.40
N ASN A 54 10.19 11.93 -6.76
CA ASN A 54 11.33 12.78 -6.45
C ASN A 54 12.18 12.30 -5.27
N SER A 55 11.70 11.34 -4.47
CA SER A 55 12.48 10.78 -3.35
C SER A 55 13.28 9.55 -3.75
N VAL A 56 12.68 8.65 -4.54
CA VAL A 56 13.26 7.33 -4.85
C VAL A 56 13.10 6.91 -6.32
N GLY A 57 12.51 7.77 -7.16
CA GLY A 57 12.16 7.42 -8.54
C GLY A 57 11.02 6.39 -8.61
N ILE A 58 11.13 5.53 -9.62
CA ILE A 58 10.22 4.44 -9.94
C ILE A 58 11.01 3.15 -9.81
N ASN A 59 10.61 2.30 -8.86
CA ASN A 59 11.27 1.03 -8.63
C ASN A 59 10.48 -0.12 -9.24
N TYR A 60 11.19 -0.98 -9.98
CA TYR A 60 10.62 -2.18 -10.57
C TYR A 60 10.58 -3.32 -9.57
N VAL A 61 9.38 -3.80 -9.24
CA VAL A 61 9.20 -4.89 -8.26
C VAL A 61 9.54 -6.28 -8.81
N GLN A 62 9.74 -6.40 -10.13
CA GLN A 62 10.25 -7.61 -10.77
C GLN A 62 11.22 -7.27 -11.91
N PRO A 63 12.14 -8.18 -12.27
CA PRO A 63 12.91 -8.05 -13.50
C PRO A 63 12.01 -7.93 -14.73
N PHE A 64 12.51 -7.24 -15.75
CA PHE A 64 11.92 -7.27 -17.08
C PHE A 64 11.87 -8.70 -17.61
N ALA A 65 10.75 -9.05 -18.25
CA ALA A 65 10.58 -10.36 -18.83
C ALA A 65 11.66 -10.66 -19.88
N SER A 66 12.04 -11.94 -19.97
CA SER A 66 12.87 -12.43 -21.07
C SER A 66 12.07 -12.41 -22.38
N GLY A 67 12.62 -11.84 -23.45
CA GLY A 67 11.99 -11.80 -24.78
C GLY A 67 11.58 -10.40 -25.25
N ALA A 68 10.51 -10.34 -26.04
CA ALA A 68 9.92 -9.12 -26.59
C ALA A 68 9.38 -8.21 -25.47
N LEU A 69 9.77 -6.93 -25.48
CA LEU A 69 9.41 -5.97 -24.44
C LEU A 69 8.92 -4.64 -25.01
N CYS A 70 7.73 -4.23 -24.60
CA CYS A 70 7.24 -2.88 -24.82
C CYS A 70 7.71 -1.95 -23.72
N CYS A 71 8.64 -1.07 -24.06
CA CYS A 71 9.24 -0.13 -23.13
C CYS A 71 8.38 1.08 -22.79
N ALA A 72 7.34 1.34 -23.60
CA ALA A 72 6.39 2.41 -23.34
C ALA A 72 5.57 2.06 -22.09
N VAL A 73 5.61 2.97 -21.11
CA VAL A 73 4.95 2.79 -19.82
C VAL A 73 3.44 2.86 -20.01
N SER A 74 2.74 1.87 -19.48
CA SER A 74 1.27 1.80 -19.47
C SER A 74 0.68 2.16 -18.10
N VAL A 75 -0.54 2.66 -18.15
CA VAL A 75 -1.42 3.03 -17.04
C VAL A 75 -2.86 2.60 -17.38
N GLN A 76 -3.80 2.83 -16.48
CA GLN A 76 -5.17 2.33 -16.58
C GLN A 76 -5.85 2.72 -17.89
N GLU A 77 -5.61 3.93 -18.38
CA GLU A 77 -6.24 4.49 -19.55
C GLU A 77 -5.48 4.19 -20.87
N GLY A 78 -4.30 3.56 -20.82
CA GLY A 78 -3.46 3.28 -21.99
C GLY A 78 -1.97 3.58 -21.77
N PHE A 79 -1.29 4.08 -22.81
CA PHE A 79 0.15 4.36 -22.76
C PHE A 79 0.45 5.80 -22.36
N LEU A 80 1.33 5.95 -21.37
CA LEU A 80 1.75 7.22 -20.82
C LEU A 80 2.66 7.96 -21.80
N SER A 81 2.35 9.23 -22.02
CA SER A 81 3.12 10.15 -22.86
C SER A 81 3.25 11.52 -22.19
N ILE A 82 4.17 12.34 -22.69
CA ILE A 82 4.33 13.73 -22.26
C ILE A 82 4.33 14.66 -23.46
N GLY A 83 3.59 15.78 -23.36
CA GLY A 83 3.63 16.86 -24.35
C GLY A 83 2.41 17.77 -24.35
N PRO A 84 2.38 18.80 -25.22
CA PRO A 84 1.26 19.75 -25.30
C PRO A 84 -0.02 19.17 -25.94
N SER A 85 0.05 18.07 -26.68
CA SER A 85 -1.13 17.38 -27.26
C SER A 85 -0.80 15.93 -27.61
N ASP A 86 -1.81 15.10 -27.85
CA ASP A 86 -1.61 13.68 -28.18
C ASP A 86 -0.78 13.52 -29.47
N SER A 87 -1.05 14.35 -30.49
CA SER A 87 -0.28 14.39 -31.76
C SER A 87 1.12 14.99 -31.64
N TYR A 88 1.44 15.64 -30.52
CA TYR A 88 2.74 16.26 -30.27
C TYR A 88 3.24 15.86 -28.88
N SER A 89 3.37 14.56 -28.68
CA SER A 89 3.84 13.95 -27.44
C SER A 89 4.81 12.81 -27.74
N ASN A 90 5.51 12.36 -26.71
CA ASN A 90 6.43 11.23 -26.76
C ASN A 90 6.06 10.26 -25.64
N TYR A 91 6.09 8.94 -25.92
CA TYR A 91 5.88 7.91 -24.92
C TYR A 91 6.99 7.88 -23.89
N LEU A 92 6.61 7.79 -22.62
CA LEU A 92 7.56 7.70 -21.52
C LEU A 92 8.08 6.27 -21.38
N GLN A 93 9.38 6.16 -21.09
CA GLN A 93 10.11 4.91 -20.94
C GLN A 93 10.99 4.98 -19.67
N PRO A 94 11.42 3.83 -19.12
CA PRO A 94 12.32 3.80 -17.97
C PRO A 94 13.75 4.21 -18.33
N PHE A 95 14.35 5.01 -17.45
CA PHE A 95 15.70 5.60 -17.57
C PHE A 95 16.49 5.46 -16.28
N LEU A 96 17.82 5.34 -16.40
CA LEU A 96 18.77 5.40 -15.30
C LEU A 96 20.01 6.17 -15.75
N ASN A 97 20.42 7.18 -14.99
CA ASN A 97 21.61 7.99 -15.29
C ASN A 97 21.65 8.51 -16.74
N GLY A 98 20.50 8.97 -17.26
CA GLY A 98 20.37 9.49 -18.62
C GLY A 98 20.39 8.44 -19.74
N ALA A 99 20.43 7.14 -19.41
CA ALA A 99 20.37 6.05 -20.37
C ALA A 99 19.05 5.29 -20.27
N ALA A 100 18.50 4.87 -21.42
CA ALA A 100 17.35 4.00 -21.46
C ALA A 100 17.69 2.63 -20.86
N THR A 101 16.86 2.14 -19.94
CA THR A 101 17.15 0.89 -19.20
C THR A 101 16.28 -0.28 -19.61
N CYS A 102 15.33 -0.08 -20.52
CA CYS A 102 14.43 -1.13 -20.98
C CYS A 102 15.18 -2.21 -21.78
N THR A 103 15.71 -3.19 -21.05
CA THR A 103 16.54 -4.28 -21.59
C THR A 103 16.05 -5.60 -21.02
N SER A 104 15.78 -6.57 -21.88
CA SER A 104 15.22 -7.86 -21.46
C SER A 104 16.09 -8.57 -20.42
N GLY A 105 15.45 -9.12 -19.39
CA GLY A 105 16.10 -9.82 -18.28
C GLY A 105 16.81 -8.93 -17.25
N SER A 106 16.76 -7.59 -17.38
CA SER A 106 17.32 -6.68 -16.38
C SER A 106 16.27 -6.28 -15.32
N GLN A 107 16.71 -5.99 -14.10
CA GLN A 107 15.87 -5.38 -13.07
C GLN A 107 16.46 -4.03 -12.69
N PRO A 108 16.09 -2.94 -13.38
CA PRO A 108 16.69 -1.66 -13.09
C PRO A 108 16.12 -1.09 -11.78
N THR A 109 17.01 -0.64 -10.89
CA THR A 109 16.66 0.10 -9.66
C THR A 109 16.87 1.60 -9.89
N ASP A 110 16.24 2.44 -9.07
CA ASP A 110 16.42 3.90 -9.09
C ASP A 110 16.08 4.53 -10.46
N THR A 111 15.09 3.95 -11.15
CA THR A 111 14.73 4.43 -12.49
C THR A 111 13.84 5.65 -12.43
N THR A 112 13.91 6.49 -13.44
CA THR A 112 12.98 7.59 -13.64
C THR A 112 12.39 7.51 -15.05
N PHE A 113 11.47 8.41 -15.38
CA PHE A 113 10.98 8.54 -16.75
C PHE A 113 11.96 9.26 -17.66
N GLY A 114 11.92 8.89 -18.94
CA GLY A 114 12.60 9.61 -20.01
C GLY A 114 12.10 9.16 -21.37
N ILE A 115 12.73 9.70 -22.40
CA ILE A 115 12.41 9.51 -23.82
C ILE A 115 13.72 9.21 -24.53
N PRO A 116 13.90 8.01 -25.12
CA PRO A 116 15.16 7.64 -25.75
C PRO A 116 15.46 8.52 -26.95
N LEU A 117 16.74 8.64 -27.29
CA LEU A 117 17.18 9.33 -28.52
C LEU A 117 16.61 8.68 -29.79
N SER A 118 16.16 7.43 -29.73
CA SER A 118 15.48 6.80 -30.85
C SER A 118 14.01 7.20 -30.96
N ALA A 119 13.38 7.75 -29.91
CA ALA A 119 11.97 8.14 -29.97
C ALA A 119 11.81 9.51 -30.64
N PHE A 120 11.56 9.50 -31.97
CA PHE A 120 11.23 10.70 -32.74
C PHE A 120 10.13 11.53 -32.06
N GLY A 121 10.35 12.83 -31.90
CA GLY A 121 9.35 13.76 -31.38
C GLY A 121 9.97 14.96 -30.65
N PRO A 122 9.14 15.84 -30.07
CA PRO A 122 9.59 17.09 -29.45
C PRO A 122 10.57 16.95 -28.28
N TYR A 123 10.62 15.77 -27.66
CA TYR A 123 11.39 15.54 -26.44
C TYR A 123 12.39 14.38 -26.58
N GLU A 124 12.84 14.10 -27.80
CA GLU A 124 13.86 13.09 -28.08
C GLU A 124 15.10 13.26 -27.16
N GLY A 125 15.52 12.19 -26.49
CA GLY A 125 16.67 12.19 -25.57
C GLY A 125 16.42 12.84 -24.20
N MET A 126 15.18 13.22 -23.88
CA MET A 126 14.86 13.85 -22.60
C MET A 126 14.92 12.85 -21.45
N TRP A 127 15.58 13.23 -20.36
CA TRP A 127 15.59 12.49 -19.10
C TRP A 127 14.96 13.34 -18.01
N ILE A 128 13.97 12.79 -17.30
CA ILE A 128 13.24 13.48 -16.24
C ILE A 128 13.75 12.93 -14.91
N SER A 129 14.89 13.46 -14.43
CA SER A 129 15.47 13.02 -13.14
C SER A 129 14.64 13.49 -11.95
N ASN A 130 14.07 14.70 -12.02
CA ASN A 130 13.12 15.22 -11.06
C ASN A 130 11.85 15.62 -11.81
N LEU A 131 10.71 15.21 -11.30
CA LEU A 131 9.41 15.59 -11.83
C LEU A 131 8.98 16.92 -11.21
N THR A 132 8.62 17.88 -12.05
CA THR A 132 8.01 19.15 -11.66
C THR A 132 6.49 19.10 -11.85
N THR A 133 5.76 20.00 -11.20
CA THR A 133 4.31 20.16 -11.40
C THR A 133 3.96 20.50 -12.86
N LYS A 134 4.85 21.18 -13.58
CA LYS A 134 4.69 21.47 -15.01
C LYS A 134 4.78 20.21 -15.86
N GLU A 135 5.77 19.34 -15.61
CA GLU A 135 5.92 18.08 -16.34
C GLU A 135 4.79 17.11 -16.02
N GLN A 136 4.40 17.04 -14.74
CA GLN A 136 3.26 16.25 -14.28
C GLN A 136 1.95 16.70 -14.96
N ALA A 137 1.70 18.01 -15.09
CA ALA A 137 0.56 18.54 -15.84
C ALA A 137 0.65 18.28 -17.35
N GLY A 138 1.85 17.98 -17.86
CA GLY A 138 2.11 17.59 -19.24
C GLY A 138 1.90 16.09 -19.52
N PHE A 139 1.70 15.27 -18.49
CA PHE A 139 1.37 13.86 -18.65
C PHE A 139 0.01 13.68 -19.32
N ARG A 140 -0.02 12.72 -20.24
CA ARG A 140 -1.17 12.35 -21.05
C ARG A 140 -1.19 10.85 -21.23
N VAL A 141 -2.34 10.32 -21.61
CA VAL A 141 -2.48 8.90 -21.94
C VAL A 141 -3.08 8.76 -23.32
N THR A 142 -2.50 7.88 -24.12
CA THR A 142 -3.07 7.48 -25.41
C THR A 142 -3.64 6.08 -25.29
N GLY A 143 -4.90 5.88 -25.68
CA GLY A 143 -5.50 4.54 -25.77
C GLY A 143 -4.98 3.70 -26.94
N VAL A 144 -4.01 4.21 -27.71
CA VAL A 144 -3.45 3.57 -28.89
C VAL A 144 -2.11 2.95 -28.52
N THR A 145 -1.90 1.70 -28.93
CA THR A 145 -0.61 1.04 -28.83
C THR A 145 0.44 1.80 -29.64
N PRO A 146 1.60 2.14 -29.06
CA PRO A 146 2.70 2.78 -29.79
C PRO A 146 3.09 1.94 -31.02
N THR A 147 3.19 2.59 -32.17
CA THR A 147 3.60 1.95 -33.43
C THR A 147 4.82 2.67 -34.03
N GLY A 148 5.61 1.93 -34.82
CA GLY A 148 6.81 2.44 -35.50
C GLY A 148 8.08 1.73 -35.06
N ALA A 149 9.18 1.98 -35.80
CA ALA A 149 10.44 1.23 -35.71
C ALA A 149 11.04 1.15 -34.29
N ASN A 150 10.74 2.12 -33.43
CA ASN A 150 11.28 2.21 -32.06
C ASN A 150 10.30 1.70 -30.99
N PHE A 151 9.13 1.23 -31.41
CA PHE A 151 8.09 0.62 -30.59
C PHE A 151 7.61 -0.71 -31.19
N ASN A 152 8.42 -1.34 -32.04
CA ASN A 152 8.05 -2.56 -32.76
C ASN A 152 7.49 -3.63 -31.80
N GLU A 153 8.10 -3.77 -30.63
CA GLU A 153 7.70 -4.72 -29.59
C GLU A 153 6.32 -4.40 -28.96
N CYS A 154 5.88 -3.14 -28.93
CA CYS A 154 4.62 -2.73 -28.31
C CYS A 154 3.37 -3.28 -28.98
N GLY A 155 3.45 -3.65 -30.26
CA GLY A 155 2.35 -4.21 -31.04
C GLY A 155 2.28 -5.74 -31.06
N PHE A 156 3.24 -6.45 -30.46
CA PHE A 156 3.24 -7.91 -30.45
C PHE A 156 2.40 -8.46 -29.30
N SER A 157 1.54 -9.43 -29.59
CA SER A 157 0.63 -10.05 -28.61
C SER A 157 1.33 -10.75 -27.45
N GLU A 158 2.62 -11.08 -27.59
CA GLU A 158 3.43 -11.76 -26.58
C GLU A 158 4.44 -10.84 -25.89
N ALA A 159 4.54 -9.57 -26.29
CA ALA A 159 5.47 -8.65 -25.66
C ALA A 159 4.99 -8.27 -24.26
N ALA A 160 5.90 -8.31 -23.29
CA ALA A 160 5.58 -7.81 -21.95
C ALA A 160 5.70 -6.28 -21.94
N THR A 161 4.67 -5.61 -21.43
CA THR A 161 4.57 -4.15 -21.41
C THR A 161 4.88 -3.62 -20.02
N THR A 162 5.67 -2.54 -19.92
CA THR A 162 5.91 -1.87 -18.64
C THR A 162 4.65 -1.16 -18.15
N ALA A 163 4.43 -1.12 -16.84
CA ALA A 163 3.27 -0.49 -16.23
C ALA A 163 3.61 0.18 -14.89
N ILE A 164 2.88 1.25 -14.54
CA ILE A 164 2.90 1.81 -13.19
C ILE A 164 1.70 1.30 -12.42
N PHE A 165 1.95 0.85 -11.20
CA PHE A 165 0.95 0.39 -10.28
C PHE A 165 0.90 1.29 -9.04
N ARG A 166 -0.31 1.54 -8.55
CA ARG A 166 -0.59 2.24 -7.30
C ARG A 166 -1.02 1.25 -6.23
N ALA A 167 -0.51 1.41 -5.01
CA ALA A 167 -0.91 0.61 -3.87
C ALA A 167 -2.41 0.80 -3.61
N ILE A 168 -3.15 -0.31 -3.58
CA ILE A 168 -4.57 -0.27 -3.24
C ILE A 168 -4.67 0.04 -1.74
N SER A 169 -5.49 1.02 -1.36
CA SER A 169 -5.78 1.29 0.04
C SER A 169 -6.28 0.00 0.71
N PRO A 170 -5.57 -0.57 1.70
CA PRO A 170 -5.94 -1.86 2.27
C PRO A 170 -7.34 -1.83 2.88
N GLN A 171 -8.04 -2.97 2.86
CA GLN A 171 -9.33 -3.07 3.53
C GLN A 171 -9.19 -2.91 5.06
N TYR A 172 -8.05 -3.32 5.59
CA TYR A 172 -7.68 -3.17 6.99
C TYR A 172 -6.27 -2.61 7.10
N ILE A 173 -6.11 -1.62 7.98
CA ILE A 173 -4.81 -1.05 8.36
C ILE A 173 -4.72 -0.99 9.88
N VAL A 174 -3.49 -0.92 10.39
CA VAL A 174 -3.24 -0.53 11.77
C VAL A 174 -2.60 0.85 11.78
N GLN A 175 -3.18 1.77 12.54
CA GLN A 175 -2.67 3.13 12.69
C GLN A 175 -2.73 3.55 14.15
N ILE A 176 -1.92 4.52 14.53
CA ILE A 176 -2.03 5.16 15.85
C ILE A 176 -3.27 6.05 15.86
N VAL A 177 -4.20 5.74 16.77
CA VAL A 177 -5.39 6.55 17.02
C VAL A 177 -5.50 6.87 18.51
N GLY A 178 -5.89 8.10 18.82
CA GLY A 178 -5.97 8.62 20.17
C GLY A 178 -6.09 10.14 20.24
N THR A 179 -5.88 10.73 21.42
CA THR A 179 -5.87 12.19 21.56
C THR A 179 -4.79 12.80 20.67
N GLY A 180 -5.17 13.68 19.74
CA GLY A 180 -4.26 14.29 18.76
C GLY A 180 -3.99 13.46 17.51
N PHE A 181 -4.49 12.22 17.45
CA PHE A 181 -4.31 11.30 16.32
C PHE A 181 -5.69 10.79 15.86
N PRO A 182 -6.40 11.54 15.02
CA PRO A 182 -7.73 11.15 14.56
C PRO A 182 -7.68 9.96 13.61
N VAL A 183 -8.80 9.26 13.49
CA VAL A 183 -8.99 8.25 12.43
C VAL A 183 -8.88 8.93 11.06
N PRO A 184 -8.09 8.40 10.11
CA PRO A 184 -7.98 8.96 8.78
C PRO A 184 -9.30 8.88 8.00
N SER A 185 -9.49 9.83 7.08
CA SER A 185 -10.64 9.83 6.19
C SER A 185 -10.73 8.52 5.39
N GLY A 186 -11.94 8.00 5.20
CA GLY A 186 -12.17 6.73 4.50
C GLY A 186 -11.97 5.47 5.37
N TYR A 187 -11.66 5.62 6.65
CA TYR A 187 -11.58 4.51 7.61
C TYR A 187 -12.45 4.77 8.84
N ALA A 188 -12.82 3.68 9.50
CA ALA A 188 -13.46 3.66 10.81
C ALA A 188 -12.71 2.69 11.71
N VAL A 189 -12.80 2.88 13.02
CA VAL A 189 -12.28 1.89 13.98
C VAL A 189 -13.03 0.57 13.76
N ALA A 190 -12.27 -0.50 13.52
CA ALA A 190 -12.85 -1.83 13.33
C ALA A 190 -13.47 -2.33 14.64
N ALA A 191 -14.51 -3.16 14.54
CA ALA A 191 -15.06 -3.88 15.68
C ALA A 191 -14.28 -5.18 15.94
N LEU A 192 -14.44 -5.77 17.13
CA LEU A 192 -13.96 -7.12 17.42
C LEU A 192 -14.53 -8.13 16.41
N ALA A 193 -15.81 -7.96 16.05
CA ALA A 193 -16.47 -8.80 15.05
C ALA A 193 -15.80 -8.71 13.66
N ASP A 194 -15.23 -7.56 13.29
CA ASP A 194 -14.48 -7.42 12.04
C ASP A 194 -13.19 -8.23 12.10
N LEU A 195 -12.42 -8.11 13.18
CA LEU A 195 -11.18 -8.86 13.40
C LEU A 195 -11.43 -10.39 13.43
N GLN A 196 -12.58 -10.81 13.95
CA GLN A 196 -12.98 -12.22 14.00
C GLN A 196 -13.54 -12.75 12.67
N SER A 197 -13.84 -11.86 11.72
CA SER A 197 -14.57 -12.22 10.50
C SER A 197 -13.74 -13.04 9.51
N ALA A 198 -14.43 -13.87 8.72
CA ALA A 198 -13.81 -14.57 7.58
C ALA A 198 -13.24 -13.60 6.53
N ALA A 199 -13.82 -12.40 6.41
CA ALA A 199 -13.33 -11.35 5.52
C ALA A 199 -11.95 -10.86 5.95
N PHE A 200 -11.76 -10.57 7.25
CA PHE A 200 -10.46 -10.20 7.79
C PHE A 200 -9.44 -11.32 7.60
N GLN A 201 -9.79 -12.57 7.94
CA GLN A 201 -8.92 -13.74 7.73
C GLN A 201 -8.44 -13.83 6.28
N THR A 202 -9.36 -13.67 5.32
CA THR A 202 -9.04 -13.75 3.89
C THR A 202 -8.09 -12.64 3.47
N VAL A 203 -8.35 -11.39 3.87
CA VAL A 203 -7.49 -10.24 3.53
C VAL A 203 -6.11 -10.40 4.14
N TYR A 204 -6.05 -10.72 5.44
CA TYR A 204 -4.82 -10.89 6.19
C TYR A 204 -3.94 -12.00 5.59
N ASN A 205 -4.51 -13.19 5.37
CA ASN A 205 -3.77 -14.34 4.84
C ASN A 205 -3.32 -14.13 3.39
N LYS A 206 -4.13 -13.43 2.58
CA LYS A 206 -3.77 -13.10 1.19
C LYS A 206 -2.64 -12.08 1.13
N ALA A 207 -2.66 -11.08 2.01
CA ALA A 207 -1.63 -10.06 2.08
C ALA A 207 -0.35 -10.57 2.74
N GLY A 208 -0.43 -11.60 3.58
CA GLY A 208 0.67 -12.05 4.43
C GLY A 208 0.88 -11.14 5.65
N GLY A 209 -0.21 -10.56 6.20
CA GLY A 209 -0.17 -9.65 7.34
C GLY A 209 -1.20 -8.53 7.26
N VAL A 210 -1.01 -7.50 8.11
CA VAL A 210 -1.76 -6.24 8.06
C VAL A 210 -0.81 -5.07 7.84
N VAL A 211 -1.23 -4.04 7.11
CA VAL A 211 -0.40 -2.86 6.88
C VAL A 211 -0.47 -1.95 8.10
N MET A 212 0.68 -1.69 8.73
CA MET A 212 0.86 -0.61 9.68
C MET A 212 1.19 0.68 8.92
N THR A 213 0.48 1.77 9.22
CA THR A 213 0.80 3.09 8.65
C THR A 213 2.00 3.71 9.33
N ALA A 214 2.73 4.57 8.61
CA ALA A 214 3.84 5.31 9.19
C ALA A 214 3.39 6.19 10.36
N SER A 215 4.29 6.40 11.33
CA SER A 215 4.05 7.27 12.48
C SER A 215 5.35 7.83 13.08
N ASP A 216 5.32 9.14 13.35
CA ASP A 216 6.37 9.89 14.05
C ASP A 216 6.04 10.15 15.52
N THR A 217 5.08 9.41 16.10
CA THR A 217 4.61 9.65 17.48
C THR A 217 5.59 9.11 18.52
N ALA A 218 5.98 9.95 19.48
CA ALA A 218 7.02 9.67 20.47
C ALA A 218 6.70 8.54 21.47
N SER A 219 5.42 8.28 21.78
CA SER A 219 5.00 7.19 22.66
C SER A 219 3.51 6.87 22.51
N TYR A 220 3.18 5.59 22.42
CA TYR A 220 1.81 5.07 22.32
C TYR A 220 1.76 3.61 22.81
N CYS A 221 0.55 3.16 23.15
CA CYS A 221 0.31 1.77 23.54
C CYS A 221 0.45 0.83 22.34
N CYS A 222 1.34 -0.17 22.44
CA CYS A 222 1.51 -1.16 21.39
C CYS A 222 0.39 -2.22 21.35
N ILE A 223 -0.48 -2.28 22.36
CA ILE A 223 -1.57 -3.23 22.36
C ILE A 223 -2.59 -2.79 21.31
N LEU A 224 -2.96 -3.74 20.45
CA LEU A 224 -3.94 -3.53 19.41
C LEU A 224 -5.30 -3.22 20.04
N SER A 225 -5.95 -2.17 19.55
CA SER A 225 -7.30 -1.78 19.94
C SER A 225 -8.28 -1.89 18.78
N VAL A 226 -9.54 -2.12 19.15
CA VAL A 226 -10.75 -2.09 18.32
C VAL A 226 -11.77 -1.20 19.02
N SER A 227 -12.94 -1.02 18.41
CA SER A 227 -13.97 -0.09 18.91
C SER A 227 -14.43 -0.40 20.35
N GLU A 228 -14.33 -1.66 20.77
CA GLU A 228 -14.77 -2.17 22.06
C GLU A 228 -13.67 -2.16 23.14
N GLY A 229 -12.41 -1.91 22.78
CA GLY A 229 -11.28 -1.89 23.73
C GLY A 229 -10.00 -2.54 23.19
N PHE A 230 -9.11 -2.93 24.11
CA PHE A 230 -7.87 -3.64 23.76
C PHE A 230 -8.13 -5.10 23.44
N VAL A 231 -7.45 -5.63 22.43
CA VAL A 231 -7.64 -6.99 21.97
C VAL A 231 -6.71 -7.94 22.72
N GLY A 232 -7.27 -9.04 23.21
CA GLY A 232 -6.54 -10.15 23.83
C GLY A 232 -6.85 -11.48 23.16
N TYR A 233 -5.86 -12.36 23.12
CA TYR A 233 -6.04 -13.78 22.84
C TYR A 233 -6.40 -14.48 24.14
N ASN A 234 -7.65 -14.90 24.23
CA ASN A 234 -8.27 -15.46 25.42
C ASN A 234 -8.30 -16.98 25.28
N ASP A 235 -7.36 -17.65 25.92
CA ASP A 235 -7.41 -19.10 26.06
C ASP A 235 -8.01 -19.48 27.42
N ALA A 236 -8.07 -20.78 27.70
CA ALA A 236 -8.58 -21.28 28.98
C ALA A 236 -7.70 -20.88 30.19
N VAL A 237 -6.46 -20.42 29.94
CA VAL A 237 -5.44 -20.14 30.96
C VAL A 237 -5.36 -18.64 31.27
N GLY A 238 -5.86 -17.78 30.39
CA GLY A 238 -5.98 -16.34 30.62
C GLY A 238 -5.95 -15.51 29.35
N ILE A 239 -5.68 -14.21 29.51
CA ILE A 239 -5.64 -13.23 28.42
C ILE A 239 -4.19 -12.93 28.07
N SER A 240 -3.84 -13.05 26.78
CA SER A 240 -2.57 -12.58 26.22
C SER A 240 -2.82 -11.36 25.32
N PRO A 241 -2.41 -10.14 25.71
CA PRO A 241 -2.59 -8.94 24.88
C PRO A 241 -2.02 -9.11 23.47
N LEU A 242 -2.80 -8.70 22.45
CA LEU A 242 -2.33 -8.68 21.08
C LEU A 242 -1.61 -7.38 20.75
N GLY A 243 -0.57 -7.50 19.92
CA GLY A 243 0.20 -6.40 19.36
C GLY A 243 0.67 -6.73 17.95
N LEU A 244 1.45 -5.81 17.39
CA LEU A 244 2.15 -6.05 16.13
C LEU A 244 3.54 -6.65 16.39
N PHE A 245 3.90 -7.64 15.57
CA PHE A 245 5.24 -8.22 15.47
C PHE A 245 5.94 -7.63 14.24
N SER A 246 6.73 -6.58 14.46
CA SER A 246 7.91 -6.27 13.64
C SER A 246 9.12 -6.48 14.57
N GLU A 247 10.18 -7.13 14.11
CA GLU A 247 11.14 -7.78 15.01
C GLU A 247 11.78 -6.84 16.06
N SER A 248 11.90 -7.36 17.29
CA SER A 248 12.46 -6.79 18.53
C SER A 248 11.67 -5.67 19.23
N PHE A 249 10.67 -6.05 20.03
CA PHE A 249 10.21 -5.21 21.14
C PHE A 249 10.26 -5.97 22.46
N ASP A 250 11.01 -5.43 23.42
CA ASP A 250 11.08 -5.85 24.82
C ASP A 250 10.15 -4.99 25.73
N ARG A 251 9.34 -4.09 25.13
CA ARG A 251 8.47 -3.14 25.84
C ARG A 251 7.09 -3.01 25.18
N VAL A 252 6.07 -2.75 26.01
CA VAL A 252 4.65 -2.54 25.61
C VAL A 252 4.38 -1.10 25.14
N GLU A 253 5.34 -0.20 25.36
CA GLU A 253 5.34 1.15 24.80
C GLU A 253 6.16 1.17 23.51
N CYS A 254 5.52 1.62 22.43
CA CYS A 254 6.15 1.63 21.12
C CYS A 254 6.91 2.93 20.92
N GLY A 255 8.10 2.80 20.34
CA GLY A 255 8.99 3.93 20.05
C GLY A 255 8.56 4.76 18.82
N ILE A 256 9.31 5.84 18.62
CA ILE A 256 9.20 6.81 17.53
C ILE A 256 9.66 6.24 16.19
N GLY A 257 9.08 6.72 15.09
CA GLY A 257 9.62 6.51 13.74
C GLY A 257 9.31 5.14 13.17
N GLN A 258 8.03 4.80 13.08
CA GLN A 258 7.59 3.62 12.34
C GLN A 258 7.35 4.01 10.89
N ASP A 259 7.99 3.31 9.97
CA ASP A 259 7.65 3.39 8.56
C ASP A 259 6.38 2.59 8.26
N ARG A 260 5.76 2.87 7.10
CA ARG A 260 4.66 2.05 6.60
C ARG A 260 5.20 0.66 6.26
N GLN A 261 4.69 -0.38 6.89
CA GLN A 261 5.17 -1.75 6.67
C GLN A 261 4.06 -2.78 6.83
N LEU A 262 4.24 -3.95 6.21
CA LEU A 262 3.41 -5.11 6.46
C LEU A 262 3.89 -5.78 7.75
N VAL A 263 2.97 -6.10 8.66
CA VAL A 263 3.30 -6.65 9.98
C VAL A 263 2.39 -7.81 10.35
N TYR A 264 2.90 -8.70 11.19
CA TYR A 264 2.09 -9.76 11.78
C TYR A 264 1.42 -9.30 13.07
N ILE A 265 0.29 -9.92 13.40
CA ILE A 265 -0.39 -9.73 14.68
C ILE A 265 0.00 -10.93 15.55
N GLY A 266 0.21 -10.70 16.84
CA GLY A 266 0.56 -11.77 17.77
C GLY A 266 0.46 -11.34 19.21
N THR A 267 0.85 -12.21 20.12
CA THR A 267 0.88 -11.99 21.57
C THR A 267 2.26 -11.50 22.03
N SER A 268 2.65 -10.31 21.56
CA SER A 268 3.98 -9.74 21.82
C SER A 268 4.21 -9.37 23.30
N PHE A 269 3.14 -9.27 24.10
CA PHE A 269 3.18 -8.67 25.43
C PHE A 269 2.60 -9.58 26.51
N GLY A 270 3.44 -10.26 27.28
CA GLY A 270 3.01 -11.01 28.47
C GLY A 270 1.88 -12.02 28.27
N GLY A 271 1.30 -12.51 29.37
CA GLY A 271 0.22 -13.50 29.35
C GLY A 271 0.66 -14.96 29.10
N PRO A 272 -0.29 -15.91 29.10
CA PRO A 272 0.02 -17.34 28.98
C PRO A 272 0.65 -17.76 27.65
N ASN A 273 0.36 -17.03 26.56
CA ASN A 273 0.80 -17.37 25.20
C ASN A 273 1.84 -16.39 24.66
N THR A 274 2.67 -15.75 25.50
CA THR A 274 3.64 -14.75 25.03
C THR A 274 4.54 -15.29 23.92
N GLY A 275 4.76 -14.49 22.87
CA GLY A 275 5.65 -14.85 21.77
C GLY A 275 4.99 -15.59 20.61
N LEU A 276 3.66 -15.75 20.63
CA LEU A 276 2.93 -16.38 19.53
C LEU A 276 2.70 -15.36 18.40
N VAL A 277 3.17 -15.70 17.20
CA VAL A 277 2.92 -14.93 15.98
C VAL A 277 1.83 -15.63 15.17
N PHE A 278 0.82 -14.88 14.73
CA PHE A 278 -0.24 -15.40 13.88
C PHE A 278 0.08 -15.16 12.41
N ASP A 279 0.97 -15.97 11.85
CA ASP A 279 1.32 -15.94 10.40
C ASP A 279 0.09 -16.22 9.51
N THR A 280 -0.93 -16.88 10.08
CA THR A 280 -2.20 -17.15 9.43
C THR A 280 -3.34 -17.02 10.43
N PHE A 281 -4.35 -16.24 10.08
CA PHE A 281 -5.61 -16.15 10.82
C PHE A 281 -6.60 -17.20 10.31
N ASN A 282 -7.14 -18.01 11.21
CA ASN A 282 -8.17 -18.99 10.91
C ASN A 282 -9.28 -18.93 11.96
N ALA A 283 -10.38 -19.66 11.71
CA ALA A 283 -11.54 -19.67 12.59
C ALA A 283 -11.21 -20.04 14.05
N SER A 284 -10.26 -20.94 14.27
CA SER A 284 -9.83 -21.34 15.62
C SER A 284 -9.13 -20.19 16.34
N VAL A 285 -8.16 -19.53 15.69
CA VAL A 285 -7.47 -18.36 16.25
C VAL A 285 -8.47 -17.24 16.53
N THR A 286 -9.30 -16.89 15.55
CA THR A 286 -10.24 -15.77 15.70
C THR A 286 -11.29 -16.00 16.77
N SER A 287 -11.72 -17.25 16.98
CA SER A 287 -12.72 -17.57 18.01
C SER A 287 -12.24 -17.33 19.44
N LEU A 288 -10.92 -17.28 19.65
CA LEU A 288 -10.30 -17.03 20.94
C LEU A 288 -9.96 -15.55 21.15
N LEU A 289 -10.19 -14.69 20.16
CA LEU A 289 -9.97 -13.25 20.33
C LEU A 289 -11.12 -12.66 21.15
N GLY A 290 -10.80 -11.75 22.05
CA GLY A 290 -11.78 -10.92 22.75
C GLY A 290 -11.21 -9.56 23.12
N THR A 291 -12.01 -8.76 23.82
CA THR A 291 -11.56 -7.46 24.31
C THR A 291 -11.46 -7.38 25.83
N PHE A 292 -10.58 -6.51 26.31
CA PHE A 292 -10.45 -6.15 27.72
C PHE A 292 -10.32 -4.63 27.88
N SER A 293 -10.72 -4.15 29.05
CA SER A 293 -10.72 -2.71 29.34
C SER A 293 -9.30 -2.19 29.58
N PRO A 294 -8.93 -1.03 28.99
CA PRO A 294 -7.68 -0.32 29.29
C PRO A 294 -7.48 -0.06 30.79
N GLN A 295 -8.57 0.24 31.51
CA GLN A 295 -8.53 0.68 32.90
C GLN A 295 -8.15 -0.42 33.90
N ASN A 296 -8.28 -1.69 33.50
CA ASN A 296 -7.97 -2.84 34.36
C ASN A 296 -6.61 -3.47 34.02
N SER A 297 -5.84 -2.85 33.12
CA SER A 297 -4.60 -3.42 32.62
C SER A 297 -3.40 -2.54 32.97
N THR A 298 -2.33 -3.15 33.50
CA THR A 298 -1.08 -2.45 33.82
C THR A 298 -0.26 -2.08 32.58
N PHE A 299 -0.66 -2.57 31.40
CA PHE A 299 0.17 -2.60 30.20
C PHE A 299 0.35 -1.25 29.50
N CYS A 300 -0.66 -0.37 29.55
CA CYS A 300 -0.68 0.89 28.79
C CYS A 300 -1.13 2.10 29.63
N HIS A 301 -0.78 2.10 30.92
CA HIS A 301 -1.16 3.19 31.83
C HIS A 301 -0.57 4.53 31.38
N GLY A 302 -1.43 5.50 31.07
CA GLY A 302 -1.03 6.90 30.85
C GLY A 302 -0.75 7.31 29.39
N VAL A 303 -0.86 6.41 28.41
CA VAL A 303 -0.73 6.75 26.98
C VAL A 303 -2.10 7.02 26.34
N PRO A 304 -2.29 8.18 25.68
CA PRO A 304 -3.60 8.59 25.14
C PRO A 304 -3.89 8.01 23.75
N ALA A 305 -2.97 7.24 23.19
CA ALA A 305 -3.06 6.67 21.85
C ALA A 305 -2.60 5.22 21.83
N SER A 306 -3.14 4.45 20.89
CA SER A 306 -2.84 3.02 20.73
C SER A 306 -2.77 2.61 19.26
N GLN A 307 -2.09 1.50 18.99
CA GLN A 307 -2.23 0.79 17.72
C GLN A 307 -3.68 0.37 17.56
N THR A 308 -4.36 0.90 16.56
CA THR A 308 -5.80 0.70 16.38
C THR A 308 -6.05 0.05 15.04
N LEU A 309 -6.80 -1.06 15.04
CA LEU A 309 -7.26 -1.67 13.81
C LEU A 309 -8.34 -0.81 13.19
N LEU A 310 -8.11 -0.40 11.95
CA LEU A 310 -9.06 0.38 11.18
C LEU A 310 -9.55 -0.45 9.99
N LYS A 311 -10.84 -0.31 9.71
CA LYS A 311 -11.51 -0.89 8.55
C LYS A 311 -11.84 0.22 7.57
N ARG A 312 -11.51 0.00 6.30
CA ARG A 312 -11.87 0.91 5.22
C ARG A 312 -13.39 1.01 5.15
N VAL A 313 -13.91 2.22 5.30
CA VAL A 313 -15.32 2.50 5.06
C VAL A 313 -15.47 2.57 3.56
N SER A 314 -16.19 1.60 2.99
CA SER A 314 -16.61 1.72 1.60
C SER A 314 -17.35 3.05 1.47
N THR A 315 -16.85 3.98 0.65
CA THR A 315 -17.66 5.10 0.18
C THR A 315 -18.93 4.48 -0.38
N SER A 316 -20.06 4.75 0.25
CA SER A 316 -21.32 4.05 -0.04
C SER A 316 -21.54 3.97 -1.55
N LYS A 317 -21.54 2.75 -2.09
CA LYS A 317 -21.82 2.48 -3.52
C LYS A 317 -23.16 3.09 -3.93
N TYR A 318 -24.07 3.23 -2.96
CA TYR A 318 -25.39 3.80 -3.10
C TYR A 318 -25.65 4.89 -2.05
N ILE A 319 -26.34 5.95 -2.46
CA ILE A 319 -26.97 6.91 -1.55
C ILE A 319 -28.48 6.88 -1.78
N VAL A 320 -29.26 7.06 -0.71
CA VAL A 320 -30.72 7.21 -0.82
C VAL A 320 -31.02 8.70 -0.70
N GLN A 321 -31.55 9.28 -1.77
CA GLN A 321 -31.95 10.69 -1.80
C GLN A 321 -33.43 10.80 -2.19
N VAL A 322 -34.17 11.61 -1.43
CA VAL A 322 -35.55 11.96 -1.77
C VAL A 322 -35.51 12.93 -2.95
N VAL A 323 -36.16 12.57 -4.06
CA VAL A 323 -36.29 13.43 -5.25
C VAL A 323 -37.76 13.86 -5.38
N GLY A 324 -37.99 15.14 -5.66
CA GLY A 324 -39.33 15.70 -5.79
C GLY A 324 -39.29 17.16 -6.24
N THR A 325 -40.46 17.79 -6.38
CA THR A 325 -40.60 19.18 -6.88
C THR A 325 -39.81 20.22 -6.08
N ASN A 326 -39.46 19.93 -4.82
CA ASN A 326 -38.65 20.78 -3.95
C ASN A 326 -37.26 20.18 -3.61
N TYR A 327 -36.91 19.03 -4.18
CA TYR A 327 -35.64 18.34 -3.91
C TYR A 327 -34.91 18.07 -5.24
N PRO A 328 -33.88 18.86 -5.56
CA PRO A 328 -33.16 18.71 -6.82
C PRO A 328 -32.48 17.33 -6.89
N ALA A 329 -32.49 16.73 -8.08
CA ALA A 329 -31.77 15.50 -8.33
C ALA A 329 -30.25 15.72 -8.14
N PRO A 330 -29.51 14.70 -7.67
CA PRO A 330 -28.06 14.80 -7.56
C PRO A 330 -27.41 15.02 -8.94
N PRO A 331 -26.20 15.60 -8.99
CA PRO A 331 -25.49 15.81 -10.25
C PRO A 331 -25.30 14.47 -10.98
N ALA A 332 -25.82 14.36 -12.20
CA ALA A 332 -25.69 13.16 -13.02
C ALA A 332 -24.23 12.84 -13.40
N SER A 333 -23.31 13.80 -13.21
CA SER A 333 -21.86 13.60 -13.34
C SER A 333 -21.24 12.82 -12.18
N GLN A 334 -21.95 12.64 -11.08
CA GLN A 334 -21.45 12.00 -9.86
C GLN A 334 -22.29 10.79 -9.43
N TYR A 335 -23.57 10.76 -9.77
CA TYR A 335 -24.50 9.72 -9.36
C TYR A 335 -25.37 9.25 -10.52
N THR A 336 -25.61 7.95 -10.58
CA THR A 336 -26.60 7.30 -11.46
C THR A 336 -27.66 6.62 -10.60
N VAL A 337 -28.90 6.57 -11.08
CA VAL A 337 -29.97 5.86 -10.40
C VAL A 337 -29.67 4.36 -10.45
N ALA A 338 -29.54 3.75 -9.28
CA ALA A 338 -29.32 2.31 -9.17
C ALA A 338 -30.49 1.53 -9.77
N SER A 339 -30.18 0.50 -10.57
CA SER A 339 -31.20 -0.44 -11.04
C SER A 339 -31.67 -1.35 -9.90
N ILE A 340 -32.78 -2.05 -10.08
CA ILE A 340 -33.23 -3.02 -9.07
C ILE A 340 -32.24 -4.18 -8.88
N ALA A 341 -31.50 -4.54 -9.93
CA ALA A 341 -30.44 -5.55 -9.85
C ALA A 341 -29.25 -5.05 -9.02
N ASP A 342 -28.92 -3.76 -9.10
CA ASP A 342 -27.90 -3.14 -8.27
C ASP A 342 -28.29 -3.15 -6.78
N VAL A 343 -29.55 -2.84 -6.47
CA VAL A 343 -30.09 -2.86 -5.10
C VAL A 343 -30.22 -4.27 -4.53
N GLN A 344 -30.40 -5.28 -5.39
CA GLN A 344 -30.51 -6.69 -5.00
C GLN A 344 -29.16 -7.42 -4.95
N SER A 345 -28.09 -6.80 -5.46
CA SER A 345 -26.73 -7.34 -5.34
C SER A 345 -26.27 -7.34 -3.88
N GLN A 346 -25.46 -8.32 -3.47
CA GLN A 346 -24.87 -8.36 -2.12
C GLN A 346 -23.61 -7.49 -1.99
N ASP A 347 -23.40 -6.58 -2.94
CA ASP A 347 -22.23 -5.70 -3.01
C ASP A 347 -22.42 -4.41 -2.20
#